data_AF-A0A971L344-F1
#
_entry.id   AF-A0A971L344-F1
#
_cell.length_a   1.000
_cell.length_b   1.000
_cell.length_c   1.000
_cell.angle_alpha   90.00
_cell.angle_beta   90.00
_cell.angle_gamma   90.00
#
_symmetry.space_group_name_H-M   'P 1'
#
loop_
_entity.id
_entity.type
_entity.pdbx_description
1 polymer ?
#
loop_
_entity_poly.entity_id
_entity_poly.type
_entity_poly.pdbx_seq_one_letter_code
_entity_poly.pdbx_strand_id
1 'polypeptide(L)'
;LKSIHKNSVDKLQEESKQLQEQLSSTQQQLNQCQLQLAEQNTSLEEIAFLRNEPELSKRLDLGSLPSDNTQALIQIVAVLAQKDNLERLWQALKERCEAEKRPANGQEMNLLKTALSWYNHNWRTRPFQLIEIVAGHSYDYEKHQKSLHTASGETIHALHLPGLADGSGKPLCKALVNTR
;
A
#
# COMPACT_ATOMS: atom_id res chain seq x y z
N LEU A 1 43.80 48.24 18.74
CA LEU A 1 43.62 47.49 17.47
C LEU A 1 43.40 45.99 17.68
N LYS A 2 44.32 45.23 18.32
CA LYS A 2 44.15 43.77 18.56
C LYS A 2 42.87 43.38 19.33
N SER A 3 42.44 44.16 20.32
CA SER A 3 41.24 43.85 21.13
C SER A 3 39.92 44.02 20.38
N ILE A 4 39.87 44.92 19.39
CA ILE A 4 38.66 45.18 18.59
C ILE A 4 38.47 44.04 17.59
N HIS A 5 39.56 43.60 16.96
CA HIS A 5 39.54 42.46 16.04
C HIS A 5 39.12 41.16 16.71
N LYS A 6 39.55 40.93 17.96
CA LYS A 6 39.18 39.73 18.72
C LYS A 6 37.68 39.69 19.04
N ASN A 7 37.12 40.81 19.53
CA ASN A 7 35.68 40.92 19.77
C ASN A 7 34.84 40.74 18.50
N SER A 8 35.30 41.20 17.34
CA SER A 8 34.59 40.99 16.08
C SER A 8 34.61 39.53 15.62
N VAL A 9 35.72 38.81 15.84
CA VAL A 9 35.82 37.38 15.50
C VAL A 9 34.95 36.53 16.40
N ASP A 10 34.96 36.80 17.72
CA ASP A 10 34.13 36.05 18.68
C ASP A 10 32.63 36.24 18.37
N LYS A 11 32.23 37.44 17.97
CA LYS A 11 30.84 37.75 17.60
C LYS A 11 30.39 37.04 16.31
N LEU A 12 31.27 36.97 15.32
CA LEU A 12 31.01 36.23 14.07
C LEU A 12 30.98 34.72 14.27
N GLN A 13 31.80 34.19 15.19
CA GLN A 13 31.76 32.77 15.55
C GLN A 13 30.46 32.40 16.26
N GLU A 14 29.98 33.27 17.16
CA GLU A 14 28.69 33.08 17.83
C GLU A 14 27.52 33.14 16.84
N GLU A 15 27.51 34.11 15.92
CA GLU A 15 26.51 34.18 14.83
C GLU A 15 26.57 32.96 13.92
N SER A 16 27.78 32.51 13.54
CA SER A 16 27.93 31.33 12.68
C SER A 16 27.42 30.06 13.35
N LYS A 17 27.63 29.94 14.67
CA LYS A 17 27.11 28.82 15.46
C LYS A 17 25.59 28.87 15.58
N GLN A 18 25.02 30.04 15.87
CA GLN A 18 23.57 30.24 15.92
C GLN A 18 22.90 29.95 14.57
N LEU A 19 23.51 30.40 13.46
CA LEU A 19 23.01 30.12 12.11
C LEU A 19 23.09 28.63 11.77
N GLN A 20 24.14 27.93 12.19
CA GLN A 20 24.24 26.47 12.04
C GLN A 20 23.16 25.73 12.84
N GLU A 21 22.92 26.14 14.08
CA GLU A 21 21.86 25.57 14.92
C GLU A 21 20.48 25.82 14.29
N GLN A 22 20.21 27.03 13.79
CA GLN A 22 18.98 27.36 13.08
C GLN A 22 18.79 26.57 11.78
N LEU A 23 19.85 26.42 10.97
CA LEU A 23 19.82 25.60 9.75
C LEU A 23 19.51 24.14 10.06
N SER A 24 20.15 23.58 11.10
CA SER A 24 19.93 22.19 11.49
C SER A 24 18.50 21.94 11.96
N SER A 25 17.95 22.86 12.77
CA SER A 25 16.57 22.83 13.25
C SER A 25 15.57 22.96 12.08
N THR A 26 15.80 23.91 11.17
CA THR A 26 14.93 24.11 10.00
C THR A 26 14.95 22.89 9.08
N GLN A 27 16.12 22.29 8.85
CA GLN A 27 16.25 21.08 8.04
C GLN A 27 15.51 19.89 8.68
N GLN A 28 15.57 19.75 10.00
CA GLN A 28 14.82 18.72 10.73
C GLN A 28 13.31 18.93 10.59
N GLN A 29 12.81 20.15 10.75
CA GLN A 29 11.40 20.49 10.56
C GLN A 29 10.94 20.21 9.13
N LEU A 30 11.77 20.53 8.13
CA LEU A 30 11.47 20.30 6.73
C LEU A 30 11.38 18.80 6.42
N ASN A 31 12.34 18.00 6.91
CA ASN A 31 12.31 16.55 6.78
C ASN A 31 11.06 15.95 7.46
N GLN A 32 10.71 16.44 8.65
CA GLN A 32 9.53 15.97 9.37
C GLN A 32 8.23 16.29 8.62
N CYS A 33 8.11 17.49 8.06
CA CYS A 33 6.96 17.90 7.27
C CYS A 33 6.85 17.09 5.97
N GLN A 34 7.98 16.81 5.31
CA GLN A 34 8.01 15.94 4.14
C GLN A 34 7.54 14.51 4.44
N LEU A 35 7.95 13.95 5.59
CA LEU A 35 7.48 12.63 6.02
C LEU A 35 5.97 12.63 6.27
N GLN A 36 5.45 13.64 6.97
CA GLN A 36 4.01 13.77 7.23
C GLN A 36 3.19 13.92 5.94
N LEU A 37 3.69 14.68 4.97
CA LEU A 37 3.04 14.82 3.66
C LEU A 37 3.06 13.52 2.87
N ALA A 38 4.16 12.76 2.91
CA ALA A 38 4.23 11.46 2.25
C ALA A 38 3.19 10.48 2.81
N GLU A 39 3.03 10.43 4.14
CA GLU A 39 2.03 9.58 4.81
C GLU A 39 0.58 10.01 4.47
N GLN A 40 0.31 11.31 4.39
CA GLN A 40 -1.01 11.83 3.96
C GLN A 40 -1.30 11.53 2.49
N ASN A 41 -0.29 11.60 1.63
CA ASN A 41 -0.46 11.36 0.19
C ASN A 41 -0.82 9.90 -0.11
N THR A 42 -0.29 8.92 0.65
CA THR A 42 -0.66 7.51 0.44
C THR A 42 -2.16 7.33 0.56
N SER A 43 -2.78 7.82 1.65
CA SER A 43 -4.24 7.69 1.87
C SER A 43 -5.09 8.39 0.80
N LEU A 44 -4.53 9.41 0.14
CA LEU A 44 -5.20 10.14 -0.94
C LEU A 44 -5.18 9.35 -2.25
N GLU A 45 -4.19 8.49 -2.48
CA GLU A 45 -4.08 7.67 -3.69
C GLU A 45 -5.17 6.60 -3.75
N GLU A 46 -5.47 5.89 -2.65
CA GLU A 46 -6.56 4.91 -2.66
C GLU A 46 -7.93 5.57 -2.83
N ILE A 47 -8.14 6.74 -2.20
CA ILE A 47 -9.37 7.53 -2.38
C ILE A 47 -9.51 7.97 -3.84
N ALA A 48 -8.45 8.51 -4.44
CA ALA A 48 -8.46 8.95 -5.83
C ALA A 48 -8.70 7.78 -6.78
N PHE A 49 -8.05 6.63 -6.55
CA PHE A 49 -8.25 5.42 -7.34
C PHE A 49 -9.70 4.94 -7.29
N LEU A 50 -10.28 4.79 -6.09
CA LEU A 50 -11.66 4.32 -5.93
C LEU A 50 -12.70 5.31 -6.50
N ARG A 51 -12.43 6.63 -6.45
CA ARG A 51 -13.27 7.64 -7.11
C ARG A 51 -13.23 7.54 -8.63
N ASN A 52 -12.07 7.20 -9.21
CA ASN A 52 -11.91 6.99 -10.66
C ASN A 52 -12.42 5.62 -11.13
N GLU A 53 -12.70 4.70 -10.20
CA GLU A 53 -13.13 3.33 -10.45
C GLU A 53 -14.51 3.05 -9.84
N PRO A 54 -15.59 3.66 -10.38
CA PRO A 54 -16.93 3.57 -9.78
C PRO A 54 -17.49 2.15 -9.77
N GLU A 55 -17.16 1.33 -10.77
CA GLU A 55 -17.57 -0.08 -10.82
C GLU A 55 -16.94 -0.90 -9.69
N LEU A 56 -15.67 -0.64 -9.36
CA LEU A 56 -14.99 -1.28 -8.24
C LEU A 56 -15.59 -0.82 -6.91
N SER A 57 -15.80 0.49 -6.74
CA SER A 57 -16.44 1.05 -5.54
C SER A 57 -17.85 0.49 -5.31
N LYS A 58 -18.63 0.31 -6.37
CA LYS A 58 -19.96 -0.32 -6.29
C LYS A 58 -19.89 -1.78 -5.87
N ARG A 59 -18.94 -2.56 -6.40
CA ARG A 59 -18.73 -3.97 -6.02
C ARG A 59 -18.31 -4.16 -4.57
N LEU A 60 -17.66 -3.15 -3.99
CA LEU A 60 -17.22 -3.11 -2.60
C LEU A 60 -18.29 -2.56 -1.66
N ASP A 61 -19.51 -2.28 -2.14
CA ASP A 61 -20.58 -1.63 -1.37
C ASP A 61 -20.20 -0.25 -0.79
N LEU A 62 -19.23 0.45 -1.38
CA LEU A 62 -18.79 1.78 -0.97
C LEU A 62 -19.74 2.90 -1.45
N GLY A 63 -20.66 2.61 -2.38
CA GLY A 63 -21.56 3.62 -2.95
C GLY A 63 -20.80 4.80 -3.56
N SER A 64 -21.35 6.01 -3.42
CA SER A 64 -20.68 7.25 -3.81
C SER A 64 -19.80 7.73 -2.66
N LEU A 65 -18.49 7.79 -2.88
CA LEU A 65 -17.56 8.32 -1.88
C LEU A 65 -17.82 9.83 -1.64
N PRO A 66 -17.87 10.31 -0.39
CA PRO A 66 -17.95 11.72 -0.05
C PRO A 66 -16.85 12.54 -0.71
N SER A 67 -17.11 13.83 -0.96
CA SER A 67 -16.10 14.77 -1.47
C SER A 67 -15.02 15.08 -0.42
N ASP A 68 -15.38 15.09 0.86
CA ASP A 68 -14.44 15.20 1.97
C ASP A 68 -13.58 13.93 2.06
N ASN A 69 -12.26 14.09 1.93
CA ASN A 69 -11.29 13.00 1.96
C ASN A 69 -11.27 12.28 3.32
N THR A 70 -11.50 12.98 4.42
CA THR A 70 -11.54 12.35 5.76
C THR A 70 -12.74 11.43 5.87
N GLN A 71 -13.92 11.90 5.45
CA GLN A 71 -15.13 11.09 5.45
C GLN A 71 -15.05 9.92 4.48
N ALA A 72 -14.49 10.14 3.29
CA ALA A 72 -14.23 9.08 2.32
C ALA A 72 -13.28 8.02 2.90
N LEU A 73 -12.19 8.43 3.55
CA LEU A 73 -11.25 7.51 4.18
C LEU A 73 -11.93 6.70 5.29
N ILE A 74 -12.69 7.34 6.18
CA ILE A 74 -13.42 6.66 7.25
C ILE A 74 -14.36 5.60 6.66
N GLN A 75 -15.11 5.94 5.61
CA GLN A 75 -16.01 4.99 4.96
C GLN A 75 -15.24 3.83 4.31
N ILE A 76 -14.16 4.11 3.59
CA ILE A 76 -13.32 3.10 2.95
C ILE A 76 -12.74 2.15 3.99
N VAL A 77 -12.15 2.68 5.07
CA VAL A 77 -11.59 1.88 6.16
C VAL A 77 -12.68 1.03 6.83
N ALA A 78 -13.86 1.60 7.11
CA ALA A 78 -14.95 0.88 7.75
C ALA A 78 -15.45 -0.33 6.94
N VAL A 79 -15.41 -0.23 5.61
CA VAL A 79 -15.82 -1.29 4.69
C VAL A 79 -14.67 -2.28 4.44
N LEU A 80 -13.48 -1.80 4.08
CA LEU A 80 -12.34 -2.65 3.68
C LEU A 80 -11.60 -3.29 4.87
N ALA A 81 -11.79 -2.82 6.09
CA ALA A 81 -11.33 -3.51 7.30
C ALA A 81 -12.24 -4.68 7.72
N GLN A 82 -13.14 -5.14 6.85
CA GLN A 82 -13.95 -6.33 7.04
C GLN A 82 -13.43 -7.48 6.18
N LYS A 83 -13.45 -8.69 6.73
CA LYS A 83 -12.90 -9.89 6.07
C LYS A 83 -13.59 -10.15 4.72
N ASP A 84 -14.92 -10.14 4.72
CA ASP A 84 -15.72 -10.44 3.53
C ASP A 84 -15.44 -9.44 2.40
N ASN A 85 -15.23 -8.16 2.74
CA ASN A 85 -14.90 -7.13 1.75
C ASN A 85 -13.47 -7.23 1.25
N LEU A 86 -12.54 -7.74 2.05
CA LEU A 86 -11.19 -8.07 1.58
C LEU A 86 -11.21 -9.22 0.55
N GLU A 87 -12.01 -10.25 0.79
CA GLU A 87 -12.22 -11.35 -0.17
C GLU A 87 -12.93 -10.86 -1.44
N ARG A 88 -13.94 -9.98 -1.31
CA ARG A 88 -14.61 -9.35 -2.46
C ARG A 88 -13.69 -8.46 -3.27
N LEU A 89 -12.83 -7.66 -2.62
CA LEU A 89 -11.81 -6.87 -3.29
C LEU A 89 -10.89 -7.78 -4.10
N TRP A 90 -10.38 -8.83 -3.47
CA TRP A 90 -9.52 -9.79 -4.13
C TRP A 90 -10.20 -10.43 -5.36
N GLN A 91 -11.45 -10.86 -5.22
CA GLN A 91 -12.23 -11.45 -6.31
C GLN A 91 -12.46 -10.44 -7.46
N ALA A 92 -12.75 -9.18 -7.15
CA ALA A 92 -12.91 -8.14 -8.16
C ALA A 92 -11.60 -7.88 -8.93
N LEU A 93 -10.46 -7.86 -8.22
CA LEU A 93 -9.15 -7.73 -8.86
C LEU A 93 -8.79 -8.95 -9.71
N LYS A 94 -9.11 -10.17 -9.25
CA LYS A 94 -8.92 -11.40 -10.01
C LYS A 94 -9.66 -11.33 -11.34
N GLU A 95 -10.93 -10.96 -11.32
CA GLU A 95 -11.76 -10.87 -12.53
C GLU A 95 -11.20 -9.85 -13.52
N ARG A 96 -10.67 -8.71 -13.05
CA ARG A 96 -9.98 -7.73 -13.92
C ARG A 96 -8.71 -8.30 -14.53
N CYS A 97 -7.86 -8.94 -13.72
CA CYS A 97 -6.62 -9.57 -14.19
C CYS A 97 -6.92 -10.62 -15.27
N GLU A 98 -7.99 -11.41 -15.10
CA GLU A 98 -8.43 -12.41 -16.06
C GLU A 98 -9.07 -11.81 -17.31
N ALA A 99 -9.90 -10.76 -17.18
CA ALA A 99 -10.53 -10.09 -18.31
C ALA A 99 -9.48 -9.39 -19.20
N GLU A 100 -8.51 -8.72 -18.59
CA GLU A 100 -7.49 -7.92 -19.28
C GLU A 100 -6.21 -8.73 -19.59
N LYS A 101 -6.14 -10.01 -19.16
CA LYS A 101 -5.01 -10.92 -19.38
C LYS A 101 -3.67 -10.36 -18.89
N ARG A 102 -3.70 -9.62 -17.78
CA ARG A 102 -2.52 -8.96 -17.20
C ARG A 102 -2.42 -9.23 -15.70
N PRO A 103 -1.24 -9.05 -15.09
CA PRO A 103 -1.14 -8.95 -13.64
C PRO A 103 -1.86 -7.71 -13.10
N ALA A 104 -2.14 -7.74 -11.80
CA ALA A 104 -2.63 -6.59 -11.05
C ALA A 104 -1.64 -5.43 -11.18
N ASN A 105 -2.14 -4.23 -11.47
CA ASN A 105 -1.32 -3.05 -11.61
C ASN A 105 -0.90 -2.49 -10.22
N GLY A 106 -0.03 -1.48 -10.22
CA GLY A 106 0.48 -0.90 -8.98
C GLY A 106 -0.60 -0.34 -8.04
N GLN A 107 -1.64 0.31 -8.59
CA GLN A 107 -2.72 0.91 -7.80
C GLN A 107 -3.65 -0.16 -7.20
N GLU A 108 -4.00 -1.18 -7.98
CA GLU A 108 -4.77 -2.35 -7.53
C GLU A 108 -4.03 -3.09 -6.41
N MET A 109 -2.71 -3.30 -6.59
CA MET A 109 -1.86 -3.93 -5.59
C MET A 109 -1.74 -3.09 -4.32
N ASN A 110 -1.58 -1.77 -4.46
CA ASN A 110 -1.49 -0.87 -3.33
C ASN A 110 -2.81 -0.86 -2.53
N LEU A 111 -3.96 -0.78 -3.21
CA LEU A 111 -5.27 -0.86 -2.57
C LEU A 111 -5.43 -2.17 -1.78
N LEU A 112 -5.04 -3.32 -2.34
CA LEU A 112 -5.12 -4.61 -1.64
C LEU A 112 -4.22 -4.65 -0.40
N LYS A 113 -2.98 -4.14 -0.50
CA LYS A 113 -2.02 -4.06 0.61
C LYS A 113 -2.53 -3.13 1.72
N THR A 114 -3.05 -1.96 1.34
CA THR A 114 -3.61 -0.98 2.26
C THR A 114 -4.85 -1.53 2.96
N ALA A 115 -5.78 -2.17 2.22
CA ALA A 115 -6.94 -2.84 2.79
C ALA A 115 -6.56 -3.93 3.80
N LEU A 116 -5.58 -4.78 3.46
CA LEU A 116 -5.05 -5.80 4.35
C LEU A 116 -4.41 -5.18 5.60
N SER A 117 -3.69 -4.07 5.46
CA SER A 117 -3.09 -3.34 6.59
C SER A 117 -4.16 -2.80 7.55
N TRP A 118 -5.24 -2.22 7.02
CA TRP A 118 -6.38 -1.77 7.82
C TRP A 118 -7.06 -2.93 8.55
N TYR A 119 -7.28 -4.05 7.88
CA TYR A 119 -7.81 -5.26 8.51
C TYR A 119 -6.88 -5.75 9.63
N ASN A 120 -5.59 -5.83 9.37
CA ASN A 120 -4.57 -6.30 10.32
C ASN A 120 -4.38 -5.37 11.53
N HIS A 121 -4.82 -4.11 11.44
CA HIS A 121 -4.86 -3.23 12.61
C HIS A 121 -5.68 -3.85 13.75
N ASN A 122 -6.73 -4.60 13.40
CA ASN A 122 -7.60 -5.33 14.34
C ASN A 122 -7.05 -6.71 14.75
N TRP A 123 -6.06 -7.26 14.02
CA TRP A 123 -5.54 -8.63 14.16
C TRP A 123 -4.03 -8.70 14.38
N ARG A 124 -3.52 -7.93 15.34
CA ARG A 124 -2.06 -7.75 15.55
C ARG A 124 -1.30 -9.03 15.94
N THR A 125 -1.94 -9.96 16.66
CA THR A 125 -1.28 -11.18 17.16
C THR A 125 -1.18 -12.28 16.11
N ARG A 126 -2.09 -12.27 15.13
CA ARG A 126 -2.15 -13.24 14.02
C ARG A 126 -2.57 -12.51 12.74
N PRO A 127 -1.67 -11.71 12.18
CA PRO A 127 -1.99 -10.90 11.01
C PRO A 127 -2.20 -11.80 9.80
N PHE A 128 -3.12 -11.38 8.95
CA PHE A 128 -3.35 -11.98 7.66
C PHE A 128 -2.22 -11.56 6.72
N GLN A 129 -1.91 -12.40 5.74
CA GLN A 129 -0.72 -12.23 4.90
C GLN A 129 -1.06 -12.38 3.42
N LEU A 130 -0.30 -11.69 2.58
CA LEU A 130 -0.31 -11.94 1.15
C LEU A 130 0.52 -13.18 0.84
N ILE A 131 -0.03 -14.05 0.01
CA ILE A 131 0.67 -15.20 -0.54
C ILE A 131 1.37 -14.75 -1.82
N GLU A 132 2.63 -14.34 -1.69
CA GLU A 132 3.49 -13.99 -2.82
C GLU A 132 4.22 -15.23 -3.34
N ILE A 133 4.45 -15.30 -4.65
CA ILE A 133 5.09 -16.44 -5.31
C ILE A 133 6.09 -15.94 -6.34
N VAL A 134 7.24 -16.59 -6.38
CA VAL A 134 8.31 -16.31 -7.33
C VAL A 134 8.14 -17.22 -8.56
N ALA A 135 8.35 -16.65 -9.74
CA ALA A 135 8.41 -17.42 -10.98
C ALA A 135 9.43 -18.57 -10.91
N GLY A 136 9.15 -19.66 -11.60
CA GLY A 136 9.98 -20.88 -11.63
C GLY A 136 9.62 -21.91 -10.56
N HIS A 137 8.77 -21.59 -9.59
CA HIS A 137 8.28 -22.57 -8.60
C HIS A 137 7.25 -23.52 -9.21
N SER A 138 7.17 -24.73 -8.66
CA SER A 138 6.12 -25.70 -9.00
C SER A 138 4.74 -25.21 -8.55
N TYR A 139 3.72 -25.54 -9.34
CA TYR A 139 2.33 -25.25 -9.03
C TYR A 139 1.86 -26.09 -7.82
N ASP A 140 1.41 -25.42 -6.76
CA ASP A 140 0.77 -26.01 -5.58
C ASP A 140 -0.73 -25.73 -5.64
N TYR A 141 -1.54 -26.77 -5.86
CA TYR A 141 -2.98 -26.62 -6.00
C TYR A 141 -3.68 -26.17 -4.70
N GLU A 142 -3.05 -26.33 -3.52
CA GLU A 142 -3.60 -25.86 -2.25
C GLU A 142 -3.48 -24.35 -2.09
N LYS A 143 -2.42 -23.75 -2.66
CA LYS A 143 -2.10 -22.34 -2.48
C LYS A 143 -2.29 -21.49 -3.73
N HIS A 144 -2.31 -22.11 -4.91
CA HIS A 144 -2.28 -21.41 -6.18
C HIS A 144 -3.53 -21.70 -7.02
N GLN A 145 -3.97 -20.71 -7.77
CA GLN A 145 -5.05 -20.80 -8.74
C GLN A 145 -4.50 -20.40 -10.12
N LYS A 146 -4.70 -21.25 -11.13
CA LYS A 146 -4.34 -20.92 -12.51
C LYS A 146 -5.28 -19.84 -13.05
N SER A 147 -4.74 -18.82 -13.71
CA SER A 147 -5.53 -17.85 -14.47
C SER A 147 -6.20 -18.54 -15.65
N LEU A 148 -7.40 -18.10 -16.03
CA LEU A 148 -8.20 -18.68 -17.13
C LEU A 148 -7.44 -18.87 -18.46
N HIS A 149 -6.45 -18.02 -18.75
CA HIS A 149 -5.73 -18.01 -20.04
C HIS A 149 -4.38 -18.73 -19.99
N THR A 150 -4.15 -19.53 -18.96
CA THR A 150 -2.88 -20.16 -18.64
C THR A 150 -2.69 -21.49 -19.40
N ALA A 151 -1.46 -21.79 -19.81
CA ALA A 151 -1.10 -23.08 -20.39
C ALA A 151 -1.12 -24.20 -19.33
N SER A 152 -1.36 -25.45 -19.76
CA SER A 152 -1.54 -26.61 -18.86
C SER A 152 -0.33 -26.99 -17.99
N GLY A 153 0.83 -26.32 -18.17
CA GLY A 153 2.07 -26.65 -17.47
C GLY A 153 2.00 -26.53 -15.94
N GLU A 154 3.02 -27.08 -15.29
CA GLU A 154 3.11 -27.22 -13.84
C GLU A 154 4.11 -26.25 -13.20
N THR A 155 4.77 -25.41 -14.01
CA THR A 155 5.72 -24.42 -13.51
C THR A 155 5.11 -23.03 -13.58
N ILE A 156 5.22 -22.28 -12.49
CA ILE A 156 4.74 -20.90 -12.41
C ILE A 156 5.61 -20.01 -13.29
N HIS A 157 4.99 -19.38 -14.28
CA HIS A 157 5.63 -18.41 -15.14
C HIS A 157 5.59 -17.01 -14.54
N ALA A 158 4.43 -16.60 -14.00
CA ALA A 158 4.23 -15.27 -13.43
C ALA A 158 3.13 -15.27 -12.36
N LEU A 159 3.26 -14.38 -11.38
CA LEU A 159 2.20 -14.05 -10.42
C LEU A 159 1.32 -12.93 -11.01
N HIS A 160 0.02 -13.16 -11.09
CA HIS A 160 -0.94 -12.15 -11.55
C HIS A 160 -1.60 -11.40 -10.38
N LEU A 161 -1.92 -12.10 -9.29
CA LEU A 161 -2.47 -11.50 -8.08
C LEU A 161 -2.05 -12.34 -6.87
N PRO A 162 -1.46 -11.76 -5.81
CA PRO A 162 -1.10 -12.50 -4.60
C PRO A 162 -2.35 -13.07 -3.94
N GLY A 163 -2.21 -14.23 -3.28
CA GLY A 163 -3.30 -14.80 -2.49
C GLY A 163 -3.47 -14.09 -1.16
N LEU A 164 -4.50 -14.46 -0.42
CA LEU A 164 -4.74 -14.02 0.96
C LEU A 164 -4.71 -15.24 1.88
N ALA A 165 -3.92 -15.18 2.94
CA ALA A 165 -3.89 -16.17 4.00
C ALA A 165 -4.38 -15.55 5.31
N ASP A 166 -5.16 -16.31 6.07
CA ASP A 166 -5.54 -15.90 7.43
C ASP A 166 -4.35 -15.96 8.40
N GLY A 167 -4.57 -15.51 9.64
CA GLY A 167 -3.56 -15.52 10.69
C GLY A 167 -3.07 -16.91 11.14
N SER A 168 -3.61 -18.00 10.60
CA SER A 168 -3.10 -19.37 10.78
C SER A 168 -2.30 -19.88 9.57
N GLY A 169 -2.18 -19.07 8.52
CA GLY A 169 -1.55 -19.44 7.26
C GLY A 169 -2.47 -20.21 6.30
N LYS A 170 -3.76 -20.32 6.61
CA LYS A 170 -4.72 -20.99 5.72
C LYS A 170 -5.11 -20.04 4.58
N PRO A 171 -5.06 -20.48 3.31
CA PRO A 171 -5.48 -19.64 2.20
C PRO A 171 -6.98 -19.36 2.26
N LEU A 172 -7.33 -18.07 2.29
CA LEU A 172 -8.67 -17.55 2.04
C LEU A 172 -8.89 -17.40 0.55
N CYS A 173 -7.90 -16.80 -0.13
CA CYS A 173 -7.86 -16.69 -1.58
C CYS A 173 -6.52 -17.25 -2.07
N LYS A 174 -6.56 -18.15 -3.04
CA LYS A 174 -5.35 -18.73 -3.62
C LYS A 174 -4.69 -17.74 -4.55
N ALA A 175 -3.36 -17.67 -4.57
CA ALA A 175 -2.64 -16.75 -5.44
C ALA A 175 -2.94 -17.05 -6.93
N LEU A 176 -3.29 -16.03 -7.69
CA LEU A 176 -3.57 -16.15 -9.12
C LEU A 176 -2.25 -16.17 -9.88
N VAL A 177 -1.98 -17.28 -10.57
CA VAL A 177 -0.72 -17.49 -11.28
C VAL A 177 -0.96 -17.85 -12.74
N ASN A 178 0.01 -17.51 -13.57
CA ASN A 178 0.15 -18.03 -14.92
C ASN A 178 1.25 -19.10 -14.91
N THR A 179 1.00 -20.24 -15.55
CA THR A 179 1.89 -21.40 -15.65
C THR A 179 2.28 -21.67 -17.10
N ARG A 180 3.44 -22.31 -17.28
CA ARG A 180 3.97 -22.75 -18.58
C ARG A 180 4.50 -24.18 -18.50
#